data_AF-X1MF08-F1
#
_entry.id   AF-X1MF08-F1
#
_cell.length_a   1.000
_cell.length_b   1.000
_cell.length_c   1.000
_cell.angle_alpha   90.00
_cell.angle_beta   90.00
_cell.angle_gamma   90.00
#
_symmetry.space_group_name_H-M   'P 1'
#
loop_
_entity.id
_entity.type
_entity.pdbx_description
1 polymer ?
#
loop_
_entity_poly.entity_id
_entity_poly.type
_entity_poly.pdbx_seq_one_letter_code
_entity_poly.pdbx_strand_id
1 'polypeptide(L)'
;AVLGLLHSIWKPMPGRFKDYIAMPKSNMYQSLHTTVVTPKGEPLEIQIRTWEMHKTAEYGIAAHWKYKEKVDLKKDKKIEERLSWLRQILEWQKDLKDPKEFMENLKIGLFQDEVFTFTPKGDVKILPLDSTPIDFAYLIHTDVGHRCVGAKVNKKIVPLNYKLKSGDIVEILTSKSSRGPSRDWLKIAKTSGAKNRIKIWFKKEMREENIQKGKELFEKEMEKYKIETSSELAKKLKEVSIELGFTELESIFENIGYGKLTPYQVLSKIIPQDKISPIIP
;
A
#
# COMPACT_ATOMS: atom_id res chain seq x y z
N ALA A 1 -13.94 29.01 22.54
CA ALA A 1 -13.81 30.33 23.20
C ALA A 1 -12.74 31.20 22.52
N VAL A 2 -11.44 30.86 22.59
CA VAL A 2 -10.33 31.71 22.07
C VAL A 2 -10.43 31.99 20.57
N LEU A 3 -10.74 30.99 19.73
CA LEU A 3 -10.87 31.18 18.28
C LEU A 3 -11.96 32.21 17.92
N GLY A 4 -13.12 32.13 18.58
CA GLY A 4 -14.24 33.04 18.33
C GLY A 4 -13.93 34.49 18.73
N LEU A 5 -13.24 34.69 19.86
CA LEU A 5 -12.73 36.00 20.26
C LEU A 5 -11.74 36.56 19.25
N LEU A 6 -10.88 35.71 18.71
CA LEU A 6 -9.89 36.12 17.72
C LEU A 6 -10.55 36.58 16.42
N HIS A 7 -11.56 35.86 15.95
CA HIS A 7 -12.33 36.21 14.76
C HIS A 7 -13.25 37.43 14.96
N SER A 8 -13.55 37.82 16.20
CA SER A 8 -14.25 39.09 16.47
C SER A 8 -13.32 40.31 16.44
N ILE A 9 -12.01 40.11 16.66
CA ILE A 9 -11.01 41.19 16.64
C ILE A 9 -10.44 41.39 15.23
N TRP A 10 -10.12 40.29 14.53
CA TRP A 10 -9.54 40.32 13.20
C TRP A 10 -10.32 39.47 12.21
N LYS A 11 -10.50 39.98 10.99
CA LYS A 11 -11.23 39.27 9.94
C LYS A 11 -10.43 38.03 9.51
N PRO A 12 -11.02 36.81 9.61
CA PRO A 12 -10.37 35.61 9.10
C PRO A 12 -10.35 35.60 7.58
N MET A 13 -9.25 35.07 7.02
CA MET A 13 -9.14 34.86 5.58
C MET A 13 -9.89 33.58 5.16
N PRO A 14 -10.80 33.65 4.17
CA PRO A 14 -11.50 32.47 3.65
C PRO A 14 -10.54 31.37 3.19
N GLY A 15 -10.85 30.12 3.51
CA GLY A 15 -10.04 28.95 3.12
C GLY A 15 -8.70 28.79 3.85
N ARG A 16 -8.38 29.69 4.81
CA ARG A 16 -7.14 29.66 5.61
C ARG A 16 -7.38 29.24 7.07
N PHE A 17 -8.49 28.55 7.33
CA PHE A 17 -8.77 27.91 8.61
C PHE A 17 -8.58 26.40 8.49
N LYS A 18 -7.81 25.81 9.42
CA LYS A 18 -7.59 24.36 9.49
C LYS A 18 -7.79 23.88 10.91
N ASP A 19 -8.69 22.93 11.10
CA ASP A 19 -8.97 22.33 12.39
C ASP A 19 -8.24 20.98 12.53
N TYR A 20 -6.99 21.03 13.02
CA TYR A 20 -6.24 19.81 13.32
C TYR A 20 -6.62 19.19 14.67
N ILE A 21 -7.59 19.74 15.41
CA ILE A 21 -8.11 19.07 16.61
C ILE A 21 -9.16 18.03 16.19
N ALA A 22 -10.09 18.43 15.32
CA ALA A 22 -11.10 17.53 14.73
C ALA A 22 -10.48 16.55 13.74
N MET A 23 -9.48 16.99 12.97
CA MET A 23 -8.74 16.16 12.00
C MET A 23 -7.23 16.22 12.26
N PRO A 24 -6.71 15.47 13.25
CA PRO A 24 -5.29 15.43 13.57
C PRO A 24 -4.42 15.00 12.39
N LYS A 25 -3.18 15.49 12.34
CA LYS A 25 -2.18 14.98 11.38
C LYS A 25 -1.71 13.58 11.79
N SER A 26 -1.11 12.83 10.86
CA SER A 26 -0.62 11.46 11.09
C SER A 26 0.46 11.36 12.18
N ASN A 27 1.26 12.40 12.39
CA ASN A 27 2.20 12.49 13.52
C ASN A 27 1.52 12.86 14.86
N MET A 28 0.18 12.78 14.93
CA MET A 28 -0.66 13.15 16.06
C MET A 28 -0.61 14.64 16.42
N TYR A 29 -0.13 15.49 15.52
CA TYR A 29 -0.18 16.94 15.71
C TYR A 29 -1.63 17.43 15.76
N GLN A 30 -1.94 18.21 16.80
CA GLN A 30 -3.25 18.81 17.02
C GLN A 30 -3.10 20.31 17.33
N SER A 31 -3.81 21.14 16.56
CA SER A 31 -3.89 22.60 16.77
C SER A 31 -4.98 23.18 15.86
N LEU A 32 -5.58 24.31 16.25
CA LEU A 32 -6.39 25.12 15.35
C LEU A 32 -5.48 26.14 14.67
N HIS A 33 -5.48 26.18 13.35
CA HIS A 33 -4.73 27.16 12.56
C HIS A 33 -5.71 28.12 11.90
N THR A 34 -5.47 29.42 12.03
CA THR A 34 -6.27 30.44 11.36
C THR A 34 -5.38 31.59 10.90
N THR A 35 -5.53 32.00 9.63
CA THR A 35 -4.92 33.23 9.14
C THR A 35 -5.92 34.37 9.22
N VAL A 36 -5.54 35.48 9.84
CA VAL A 36 -6.34 36.70 9.96
C VAL A 36 -5.63 37.90 9.34
N VAL A 37 -6.39 38.91 8.96
CA VAL A 37 -5.84 40.18 8.46
C VAL A 37 -5.66 41.15 9.64
N THR A 38 -4.42 41.56 9.88
CA THR A 38 -4.09 42.55 10.91
C THR A 38 -4.60 43.96 10.52
N PRO A 39 -4.67 44.92 11.46
CA PRO A 39 -5.08 46.29 11.15
C PRO A 39 -4.16 47.00 10.15
N LYS A 40 -2.93 46.52 9.96
CA LYS A 40 -1.97 47.02 8.96
C LYS A 40 -2.15 46.38 7.57
N GLY A 41 -3.12 45.47 7.41
CA GLY A 41 -3.38 44.76 6.16
C GLY A 41 -2.50 43.52 5.94
N GLU A 42 -1.60 43.21 6.86
CA GLU A 42 -0.69 42.06 6.76
C GLU A 42 -1.38 40.77 7.24
N PRO A 43 -1.12 39.61 6.61
CA PRO A 43 -1.63 38.33 7.07
C PRO A 43 -0.86 37.85 8.31
N LEU A 44 -1.58 37.44 9.35
CA LEU A 44 -1.03 36.84 10.57
C LEU A 44 -1.61 35.44 10.74
N GLU A 45 -0.75 34.43 10.78
CA GLU A 45 -1.14 33.07 11.11
C GLU A 45 -1.09 32.86 12.62
N ILE A 46 -2.18 32.34 13.18
CA ILE A 46 -2.32 32.11 14.61
C ILE A 46 -2.67 30.65 14.84
N GLN A 47 -1.97 30.03 15.79
CA GLN A 47 -2.11 28.63 16.17
C GLN A 47 -2.57 28.52 17.61
N ILE A 48 -3.71 27.86 17.83
CA ILE A 48 -4.30 27.66 19.15
C ILE A 48 -4.21 26.17 19.49
N ARG A 49 -3.65 25.85 20.66
CA ARG A 49 -3.49 24.47 21.14
C ARG A 49 -3.41 24.42 22.66
N THR A 50 -3.75 23.28 23.25
CA THR A 50 -3.55 23.05 24.69
C THR A 50 -2.07 22.74 24.98
N TRP A 51 -1.68 22.75 26.26
CA TRP A 51 -0.33 22.37 26.67
C TRP A 51 0.01 20.90 26.34
N GLU A 52 -0.96 19.99 26.42
CA GLU A 52 -0.76 18.57 26.02
C GLU A 52 -0.51 18.45 24.51
N MET A 53 -1.31 19.16 23.71
CA MET A 53 -1.13 19.22 22.25
C MET A 53 0.20 19.85 21.87
N HIS A 54 0.63 20.88 22.61
CA HIS A 54 1.95 21.50 22.42
C HIS A 54 3.07 20.51 22.71
N LYS A 55 3.03 19.76 23.83
CA LYS A 55 4.04 18.74 24.13
C LYS A 55 4.13 17.67 23.04
N THR A 56 2.99 17.20 22.54
CA THR A 56 2.95 16.22 21.44
C THR A 56 3.54 16.80 20.15
N ALA A 57 3.29 18.08 19.86
CA ALA A 57 3.82 18.74 18.68
C ALA A 57 5.34 18.99 18.75
N GLU A 58 5.89 19.31 19.92
CA GLU A 58 7.33 19.57 20.09
C GLU A 58 8.15 18.28 20.19
N TYR A 59 7.66 17.28 20.94
CA TYR A 59 8.45 16.11 21.31
C TYR A 59 7.97 14.79 20.67
N GLY A 60 6.87 14.84 19.90
CA GLY A 60 6.26 13.65 19.31
C GLY A 60 5.64 12.70 20.35
N ILE A 61 5.14 11.56 19.86
CA ILE A 61 4.46 10.54 20.69
C ILE A 61 5.45 9.85 21.65
N ALA A 62 6.73 9.73 21.26
CA ALA A 62 7.76 9.01 22.00
C ALA A 62 8.08 9.64 23.37
N ALA A 63 8.04 10.97 23.50
CA ALA A 63 8.24 11.63 24.78
C ALA A 63 7.04 11.49 25.74
N HIS A 64 5.84 11.23 25.19
CA HIS A 64 4.61 11.04 25.96
C HIS A 64 4.50 9.63 26.57
N TRP A 65 5.24 8.65 26.03
CA TRP A 65 5.36 7.28 26.55
C TRP A 65 5.90 7.25 27.99
N LYS A 66 7.01 7.95 28.24
CA LYS A 66 7.69 7.97 29.55
C LYS A 66 6.87 8.64 30.67
N TYR A 67 5.91 9.50 30.32
CA TYR A 67 5.04 10.18 31.28
C TYR A 67 3.76 9.39 31.59
N LYS A 68 3.29 8.55 30.65
CA LYS A 68 2.06 7.75 30.78
C LYS A 68 2.25 6.35 31.35
N GLU A 69 3.48 5.88 31.59
CA GLU A 69 3.75 4.66 32.38
C GLU A 69 3.15 4.72 33.81
N LYS A 70 2.79 5.90 34.31
CA LYS A 70 2.11 6.07 35.60
C LYS A 70 0.57 6.05 35.52
N VAL A 71 -0.02 5.92 34.34
CA VAL A 71 -1.49 5.94 34.16
C VAL A 71 -1.95 4.62 33.57
N ASP A 72 -2.85 3.96 34.30
CA ASP A 72 -3.38 2.64 34.02
C ASP A 72 -4.02 2.55 32.61
N LEU A 73 -3.31 1.94 31.66
CA LEU A 73 -3.62 1.91 30.22
C LEU A 73 -4.89 1.10 29.85
N LYS A 74 -5.53 0.44 30.81
CA LYS A 74 -6.71 -0.43 30.58
C LYS A 74 -8.02 0.32 30.37
N LYS A 75 -8.08 1.65 30.56
CA LYS A 75 -9.34 2.43 30.49
C LYS A 75 -9.61 3.13 29.15
N ASP A 76 -8.63 3.23 28.24
CA ASP A 76 -8.77 4.04 27.02
C ASP A 76 -8.77 3.18 25.75
N LYS A 77 -9.96 2.68 25.35
CA LYS A 77 -10.17 1.91 24.10
C LYS A 77 -9.65 2.62 22.83
N LYS A 78 -9.69 3.96 22.80
CA LYS A 78 -9.14 4.76 21.72
C LYS A 78 -7.63 4.65 21.60
N ILE A 79 -6.93 4.45 22.71
CA ILE A 79 -5.47 4.29 22.73
C ILE A 79 -5.10 2.88 22.29
N GLU A 80 -5.89 1.87 22.67
CA GLU A 80 -5.68 0.49 22.23
C GLU A 80 -5.82 0.32 20.71
N GLU A 81 -6.83 0.92 20.08
CA GLU A 81 -6.94 1.01 18.61
C GLU A 81 -5.74 1.77 18.00
N ARG A 82 -5.33 2.89 18.62
CA ARG A 82 -4.15 3.68 18.22
C ARG A 82 -2.81 3.00 18.51
N LEU A 83 -2.78 1.87 19.21
CA LEU A 83 -1.57 1.08 19.46
C LEU A 83 -1.53 -0.18 18.60
N SER A 84 -2.66 -0.58 18.00
CA SER A 84 -2.73 -1.74 17.11
C SER A 84 -1.86 -1.60 15.86
N TRP A 85 -1.81 -0.40 15.25
CA TRP A 85 -0.97 -0.15 14.06
C TRP A 85 0.53 -0.18 14.40
N LEU A 86 0.93 0.29 15.58
CA LEU A 86 2.30 0.19 16.10
C LEU A 86 2.70 -1.26 16.39
N ARG A 87 1.77 -2.09 16.89
CA ARG A 87 1.97 -3.53 17.04
C ARG A 87 2.08 -4.24 15.69
N GLN A 88 1.29 -3.86 14.69
CA GLN A 88 1.43 -4.36 13.31
C GLN A 88 2.79 -4.01 12.69
N ILE A 89 3.32 -2.81 12.96
CA ILE A 89 4.66 -2.41 12.51
C ILE A 89 5.76 -3.23 13.22
N LEU A 90 5.58 -3.53 14.51
CA LEU A 90 6.49 -4.42 15.26
C LEU A 90 6.38 -5.89 14.81
N GLU A 91 5.21 -6.35 14.37
CA GLU A 91 5.05 -7.66 13.72
C GLU A 91 5.74 -7.72 12.36
N TRP A 92 5.67 -6.65 11.56
CA TRP A 92 6.40 -6.55 10.29
C TRP A 92 7.93 -6.61 10.45
N GLN A 93 8.46 -6.22 11.62
CA GLN A 93 9.88 -6.41 11.95
C GLN A 93 10.28 -7.89 11.91
N LYS A 94 9.36 -8.82 12.21
CA LYS A 94 9.67 -10.26 12.23
C LYS A 94 9.81 -10.85 10.83
N ASP A 95 9.19 -10.24 9.82
CA ASP A 95 9.08 -10.80 8.46
C ASP A 95 10.06 -10.18 7.43
N LEU A 96 10.74 -9.07 7.77
CA LEU A 96 11.68 -8.39 6.88
C LEU A 96 13.13 -8.63 7.31
N LYS A 97 13.91 -9.29 6.44
CA LYS A 97 15.34 -9.60 6.68
C LYS A 97 16.30 -8.43 6.45
N ASP A 98 15.83 -7.32 5.85
CA ASP A 98 16.69 -6.18 5.51
C ASP A 98 16.26 -4.86 6.20
N PRO A 99 17.05 -4.35 7.16
CA PRO A 99 16.81 -3.06 7.82
C PRO A 99 16.81 -1.86 6.88
N LYS A 100 17.46 -1.92 5.71
CA LYS A 100 17.50 -0.80 4.75
C LYS A 100 16.18 -0.62 4.01
N GLU A 101 15.58 -1.71 3.55
CA GLU A 101 14.27 -1.70 2.90
C GLU A 101 13.17 -1.24 3.88
N PHE A 102 13.30 -1.62 5.16
CA PHE A 102 12.46 -1.11 6.25
C PHE A 102 12.61 0.40 6.45
N MET A 103 13.84 0.92 6.54
CA MET A 103 14.10 2.36 6.72
C MET A 103 13.67 3.19 5.50
N GLU A 104 13.79 2.67 4.27
CA GLU A 104 13.22 3.32 3.09
C GLU A 104 11.70 3.34 3.15
N ASN A 105 11.02 2.22 3.44
CA ASN A 105 9.57 2.18 3.57
C ASN A 105 9.04 3.08 4.71
N LEU A 106 9.77 3.16 5.84
CA LEU A 106 9.45 4.06 6.95
C LEU A 106 9.70 5.53 6.61
N LYS A 107 10.82 5.86 5.94
CA LYS A 107 11.09 7.24 5.47
C LYS A 107 10.07 7.69 4.42
N ILE A 108 9.65 6.78 3.54
CA ILE A 108 8.58 7.02 2.56
C ILE A 108 7.25 7.26 3.29
N GLY A 109 6.96 6.56 4.40
CA GLY A 109 5.71 6.73 5.15
C GLY A 109 5.67 7.91 6.13
N LEU A 110 6.81 8.32 6.71
CA LEU A 110 6.88 9.32 7.79
C LEU A 110 6.99 10.78 7.32
N PHE A 111 7.35 11.02 6.05
CA PHE A 111 7.58 12.36 5.51
C PHE A 111 6.76 12.68 4.25
N GLN A 112 5.74 11.88 3.93
CA GLN A 112 4.88 12.20 2.82
C GLN A 112 3.89 13.29 3.22
N ASP A 113 3.89 14.38 2.46
CA ASP A 113 2.71 15.24 2.38
C ASP A 113 1.51 14.33 2.07
N GLU A 114 0.44 14.43 2.85
CA GLU A 114 -0.77 13.63 2.67
C GLU A 114 -1.83 14.46 1.95
N VAL A 115 -2.61 13.81 1.10
CA VAL A 115 -3.80 14.40 0.47
C VAL A 115 -5.06 13.84 1.09
N PHE A 116 -5.94 14.75 1.51
CA PHE A 116 -7.23 14.43 2.11
C PHE A 116 -8.32 14.47 1.04
N THR A 117 -8.83 13.31 0.68
CA THR A 117 -9.84 13.15 -0.37
C THR A 117 -11.15 12.68 0.23
N PHE A 118 -12.26 12.94 -0.47
CA PHE A 118 -13.60 12.65 0.03
C PHE A 118 -14.31 11.67 -0.90
N THR A 119 -15.08 10.74 -0.34
CA THR A 119 -16.07 10.00 -1.12
C THR A 119 -17.28 10.90 -1.39
N PRO A 120 -18.13 10.59 -2.39
CA PRO A 120 -19.37 11.34 -2.62
C PRO A 120 -20.34 11.30 -1.44
N LYS A 121 -20.16 10.34 -0.51
CA LYS A 121 -20.93 10.20 0.72
C LYS A 121 -20.37 11.04 1.89
N GLY A 122 -19.21 11.68 1.70
CA GLY A 122 -18.56 12.53 2.70
C GLY A 122 -17.49 11.82 3.55
N ASP A 123 -17.18 10.56 3.28
CA ASP A 123 -16.12 9.86 4.02
C ASP A 123 -14.74 10.37 3.61
N VAL A 124 -13.89 10.65 4.60
CA VAL A 124 -12.51 11.10 4.35
C VAL A 124 -11.61 9.89 4.10
N LYS A 125 -10.78 10.00 3.06
CA LYS A 125 -9.73 9.05 2.70
C LYS A 125 -8.40 9.77 2.59
N ILE A 126 -7.40 9.24 3.28
CA ILE A 126 -6.06 9.79 3.34
C ILE A 126 -5.18 8.97 2.41
N LEU A 127 -4.46 9.66 1.53
CA LEU A 127 -3.56 9.07 0.56
C LEU A 127 -2.23 9.85 0.55
N PRO A 128 -1.12 9.21 0.14
CA PRO A 128 0.13 9.91 -0.17
C PRO A 128 -0.03 11.05 -1.18
N LEU A 129 0.83 12.07 -1.10
CA LEU A 129 0.99 13.05 -2.18
C LEU A 129 1.24 12.34 -3.51
N ASP A 130 0.66 12.90 -4.58
CA ASP A 130 0.69 12.36 -5.93
C ASP A 130 -0.01 11.00 -6.11
N SER A 131 -0.84 10.59 -5.16
CA SER A 131 -1.78 9.48 -5.37
C SER A 131 -2.77 9.79 -6.48
N THR A 132 -3.20 8.72 -7.14
CA THR A 132 -4.09 8.75 -8.29
C THR A 132 -5.48 8.20 -7.95
N PRO A 133 -6.49 8.42 -8.80
CA PRO A 133 -7.79 7.76 -8.65
C PRO A 133 -7.71 6.23 -8.53
N ILE A 134 -6.69 5.58 -9.11
CA ILE A 134 -6.47 4.14 -8.97
C ILE A 134 -6.13 3.80 -7.51
N ASP A 135 -5.25 4.57 -6.88
CA ASP A 135 -4.91 4.38 -5.46
C ASP A 135 -6.15 4.53 -4.58
N PHE A 136 -6.98 5.53 -4.87
CA PHE A 136 -8.25 5.75 -4.17
C PHE A 136 -9.24 4.59 -4.37
N ALA A 137 -9.36 4.07 -5.59
CA ALA A 137 -10.23 2.94 -5.90
C ALA A 137 -9.84 1.69 -5.09
N TYR A 138 -8.55 1.35 -5.06
CA TYR A 138 -8.04 0.24 -4.27
C TYR A 138 -8.13 0.50 -2.76
N LEU A 139 -8.01 1.75 -2.31
CA LEU A 139 -8.21 2.10 -0.91
C LEU A 139 -9.66 1.86 -0.45
N ILE A 140 -10.66 2.09 -1.31
CA ILE A 140 -12.06 1.76 -1.00
C ILE A 140 -12.23 0.25 -0.91
N HIS A 141 -11.92 -0.47 -1.98
CA HIS A 141 -12.04 -1.92 -2.03
C HIS A 141 -11.26 -2.49 -3.21
N THR A 142 -10.73 -3.70 -3.06
CA THR A 142 -10.00 -4.40 -4.13
C THR A 142 -10.85 -4.58 -5.39
N ASP A 143 -12.12 -4.98 -5.25
CA ASP A 143 -13.03 -5.14 -6.39
C ASP A 143 -13.40 -3.83 -7.08
N VAL A 144 -13.45 -2.72 -6.34
CA VAL A 144 -13.67 -1.39 -6.91
C VAL A 144 -12.47 -0.99 -7.77
N GLY A 145 -11.26 -1.27 -7.28
CA GLY A 145 -10.03 -1.15 -8.07
C GLY A 145 -10.05 -2.01 -9.33
N HIS A 146 -10.33 -3.31 -9.22
CA HIS A 146 -10.36 -4.21 -10.39
C HIS A 146 -11.41 -3.84 -11.43
N ARG A 147 -12.57 -3.35 -10.99
CA ARG A 147 -13.68 -2.96 -11.88
C ARG A 147 -13.61 -1.50 -12.34
N CYS A 148 -12.59 -0.75 -11.94
CA CYS A 148 -12.45 0.66 -12.29
C CYS A 148 -12.32 0.83 -13.81
N VAL A 149 -13.13 1.70 -14.39
CA VAL A 149 -13.08 2.08 -15.81
C VAL A 149 -12.76 3.56 -16.00
N GLY A 150 -12.96 4.37 -14.96
CA GLY A 150 -12.70 5.80 -14.97
C GLY A 150 -12.91 6.43 -13.60
N ALA A 151 -12.68 7.73 -13.51
CA ALA A 151 -12.89 8.48 -12.28
C ALA A 151 -13.49 9.85 -12.58
N LYS A 152 -14.29 10.35 -11.64
CA LYS A 152 -14.71 11.74 -11.58
C LYS A 152 -14.13 12.39 -10.33
N VAL A 153 -13.62 13.59 -10.48
CA VAL A 153 -13.18 14.43 -9.37
C VAL A 153 -14.01 15.71 -9.39
N ASN A 154 -14.66 16.04 -8.28
CA ASN A 154 -15.56 17.19 -8.15
C ASN A 154 -16.63 17.20 -9.27
N LYS A 155 -17.24 16.04 -9.52
CA LYS A 155 -18.25 15.77 -10.57
C LYS A 155 -17.76 15.89 -12.03
N LYS A 156 -16.48 16.17 -12.28
CA LYS A 156 -15.89 16.23 -13.62
C LYS A 156 -15.09 14.96 -13.92
N ILE A 157 -15.19 14.44 -15.14
CA ILE A 157 -14.39 13.28 -15.57
C ILE A 157 -12.91 13.69 -15.62
N VAL A 158 -12.05 12.86 -15.04
CA VAL A 158 -10.59 13.05 -15.06
C VAL A 158 -9.89 11.79 -15.54
N PRO A 159 -8.69 11.90 -16.13
CA PRO A 159 -7.89 10.73 -16.47
C PRO A 159 -7.41 10.02 -15.20
N LEU A 160 -7.18 8.70 -15.29
CA LEU A 160 -6.74 7.88 -14.16
C LEU A 160 -5.32 8.20 -13.65
N ASN A 161 -4.53 8.97 -14.40
CA ASN A 161 -3.21 9.45 -13.98
C ASN A 161 -3.26 10.82 -13.26
N TYR A 162 -4.45 11.41 -13.10
CA TYR A 162 -4.64 12.67 -12.38
C TYR A 162 -4.09 12.56 -10.95
N LYS A 163 -3.40 13.61 -10.49
CA LYS A 163 -2.86 13.70 -9.13
C LYS A 163 -3.91 14.31 -8.20
N LEU A 164 -4.37 13.50 -7.25
CA LEU A 164 -5.39 13.90 -6.28
C LEU A 164 -4.87 15.03 -5.38
N LYS A 165 -5.74 15.99 -5.08
CA LYS A 165 -5.45 17.12 -4.20
C LYS A 165 -6.31 17.06 -2.94
N SER A 166 -5.82 17.68 -1.87
CA SER A 166 -6.62 17.84 -0.66
C SER A 166 -7.89 18.63 -0.94
N GLY A 167 -9.05 18.11 -0.52
CA GLY A 167 -10.37 18.69 -0.81
C GLY A 167 -11.11 18.03 -1.96
N ASP A 168 -10.45 17.18 -2.77
CA ASP A 168 -11.09 16.55 -3.92
C ASP A 168 -12.14 15.52 -3.50
N ILE A 169 -13.34 15.64 -4.07
CA ILE A 169 -14.39 14.61 -3.97
C ILE A 169 -14.21 13.65 -5.13
N VAL A 170 -13.84 12.40 -4.84
CA VAL A 170 -13.48 11.39 -5.84
C VAL A 170 -14.59 10.35 -5.94
N GLU A 171 -15.12 10.17 -7.14
CA GLU A 171 -16.09 9.14 -7.50
C GLU A 171 -15.42 8.19 -8.51
N ILE A 172 -15.38 6.90 -8.18
CA ILE A 172 -14.82 5.87 -9.06
C ILE A 172 -15.94 5.28 -9.92
N LEU A 173 -15.75 5.28 -11.22
CA LEU A 173 -16.66 4.66 -12.16
C LEU A 173 -16.25 3.19 -12.31
N THR A 174 -17.16 2.28 -11.99
CA THR A 174 -16.94 0.83 -12.08
C THR A 174 -17.86 0.18 -13.08
N SER A 175 -17.38 -0.83 -13.81
CA SER A 175 -18.22 -1.68 -14.69
C SER A 175 -18.13 -3.15 -14.32
N LYS A 176 -19.26 -3.87 -14.41
CA LYS A 176 -19.30 -5.34 -14.28
C LYS A 176 -18.66 -6.06 -15.47
N SER A 177 -18.66 -5.43 -16.65
CA SER A 177 -18.03 -5.95 -17.87
C SER A 177 -16.58 -5.51 -18.04
N SER A 178 -15.97 -4.94 -17.00
CA SER A 178 -14.56 -4.55 -17.05
C SER A 178 -13.68 -5.79 -17.26
N ARG A 179 -12.69 -5.67 -18.15
CA ARG A 179 -11.65 -6.69 -18.37
C ARG A 179 -10.60 -6.71 -17.24
N GLY A 180 -10.72 -5.84 -16.25
CA GLY A 180 -9.78 -5.74 -15.15
C GLY A 180 -8.76 -4.60 -15.29
N PRO A 181 -7.76 -4.54 -14.39
CA PRO A 181 -6.71 -3.53 -14.41
C PRO A 181 -5.79 -3.66 -15.63
N SER A 182 -5.20 -2.55 -16.06
CA SER A 182 -4.16 -2.53 -17.12
C SER A 182 -2.75 -2.60 -16.52
N ARG A 183 -1.77 -3.12 -17.28
CA ARG A 183 -0.36 -3.17 -16.85
C ARG A 183 0.22 -1.77 -16.64
N ASP A 184 -0.26 -0.78 -17.39
CA ASP A 184 0.18 0.61 -17.23
C ASP A 184 -0.21 1.21 -15.87
N TRP A 185 -1.21 0.63 -15.18
CA TRP A 185 -1.60 1.08 -13.85
C TRP A 185 -0.47 0.90 -12.83
N LEU A 186 0.44 -0.06 -13.04
CA LEU A 186 1.61 -0.23 -12.17
C LEU A 186 2.58 0.97 -12.23
N LYS A 187 2.58 1.72 -13.34
CA LYS A 187 3.41 2.92 -13.52
C LYS A 187 2.78 4.15 -12.85
N ILE A 188 1.45 4.25 -12.88
CA ILE A 188 0.72 5.45 -12.41
C ILE A 188 0.22 5.33 -10.97
N ALA A 189 -0.05 4.13 -10.45
CA ALA A 189 -0.38 3.92 -9.05
C ALA A 189 0.81 4.34 -8.17
N LYS A 190 0.55 5.09 -7.11
CA LYS A 190 1.57 5.54 -6.17
C LYS A 190 1.76 4.55 -5.03
N THR A 191 0.67 4.00 -4.51
CA THR A 191 0.67 3.18 -3.29
C THR A 191 1.15 1.76 -3.55
N SER A 192 1.97 1.24 -2.64
CA SER A 192 2.45 -0.16 -2.70
C SER A 192 1.29 -1.15 -2.62
N GLY A 193 0.24 -0.83 -1.85
CA GLY A 193 -0.96 -1.65 -1.71
C GLY A 193 -1.72 -1.82 -3.03
N ALA A 194 -1.96 -0.74 -3.77
CA ALA A 194 -2.61 -0.82 -5.08
C ALA A 194 -1.76 -1.61 -6.08
N LYS A 195 -0.45 -1.32 -6.16
CA LYS A 195 0.48 -2.05 -7.04
C LYS A 195 0.49 -3.55 -6.74
N ASN A 196 0.52 -3.93 -5.47
CA ASN A 196 0.53 -5.34 -5.08
C ASN A 196 -0.76 -6.05 -5.48
N ARG A 197 -1.93 -5.44 -5.23
CA ARG A 197 -3.23 -6.00 -5.64
C ARG A 197 -3.35 -6.16 -7.15
N ILE A 198 -2.88 -5.19 -7.92
CA ILE A 198 -2.81 -5.28 -9.40
C ILE A 198 -1.91 -6.45 -9.83
N LYS A 199 -0.72 -6.61 -9.23
CA LYS A 199 0.19 -7.72 -9.53
C LYS A 199 -0.45 -9.08 -9.22
N ILE A 200 -1.10 -9.21 -8.07
CA ILE A 200 -1.79 -10.44 -7.65
C ILE A 200 -2.92 -10.78 -8.64
N TRP A 201 -3.68 -9.78 -9.07
CA TRP A 201 -4.74 -9.97 -10.06
C TRP A 201 -4.18 -10.52 -11.38
N PHE A 202 -3.12 -9.90 -11.91
CA PHE A 202 -2.46 -10.37 -13.14
C PHE A 202 -1.88 -11.78 -13.00
N LYS A 203 -1.31 -12.11 -11.85
CA LYS A 203 -0.82 -13.46 -11.57
C LYS A 203 -1.94 -14.49 -11.64
N LYS A 204 -3.12 -14.15 -11.10
CA LYS A 204 -4.30 -15.02 -11.12
C LYS A 204 -4.89 -15.16 -12.52
N GLU A 205 -5.02 -14.05 -13.26
CA GLU A 205 -5.61 -14.05 -14.60
C GLU A 205 -4.75 -14.83 -15.61
N MET A 206 -3.42 -14.66 -15.51
CA MET A 206 -2.47 -15.39 -16.36
C MET A 206 -2.12 -16.77 -15.79
N ARG A 207 -2.85 -17.29 -14.79
CA ARG A 207 -2.48 -18.57 -14.15
C ARG A 207 -2.43 -19.72 -15.15
N GLU A 208 -3.49 -19.88 -15.95
CA GLU A 208 -3.55 -20.95 -16.95
C GLU A 208 -2.47 -20.80 -18.02
N GLU A 209 -2.26 -19.57 -18.53
CA GLU A 209 -1.22 -19.27 -19.52
C GLU A 209 0.19 -19.50 -18.95
N ASN A 210 0.44 -19.12 -17.68
CA ASN A 210 1.70 -19.35 -17.00
C ASN A 210 1.95 -20.83 -16.74
N ILE A 211 0.92 -21.61 -16.40
CA ILE A 211 1.03 -23.06 -16.25
C ILE A 211 1.42 -23.68 -17.59
N GLN A 212 0.76 -23.30 -18.69
CA GLN A 212 1.05 -23.83 -20.03
C GLN A 212 2.47 -23.49 -20.47
N LYS A 213 2.87 -22.21 -20.38
CA LYS A 213 4.25 -21.77 -20.65
C LYS A 213 5.27 -22.46 -19.77
N GLY A 214 4.95 -22.66 -18.49
CA GLY A 214 5.80 -23.34 -17.53
C GLY A 214 6.03 -24.81 -17.88
N LYS A 215 4.99 -25.52 -18.33
CA LYS A 215 5.08 -26.90 -18.83
C LYS A 215 6.00 -26.97 -20.05
N GLU A 216 5.78 -26.11 -21.05
CA GLU A 216 6.61 -26.08 -22.26
C GLU A 216 8.08 -25.77 -21.98
N LEU A 217 8.37 -24.83 -21.07
CA LEU A 217 9.74 -24.52 -20.66
C LEU A 217 10.39 -25.67 -19.90
N PHE A 218 9.62 -26.37 -19.07
CA PHE A 218 10.10 -27.52 -18.32
C PHE A 218 10.37 -28.73 -19.23
N GLU A 219 9.49 -29.00 -20.19
CA GLU A 219 9.67 -30.04 -21.20
C GLU A 219 10.91 -29.80 -22.07
N LYS A 220 11.11 -28.58 -22.57
CA LYS A 220 12.33 -28.22 -23.31
C LYS A 220 13.60 -28.42 -22.50
N GLU A 221 13.56 -28.14 -21.21
CA GLU A 221 14.72 -28.36 -20.34
C GLU A 221 14.95 -29.86 -20.10
N MET A 222 13.89 -30.66 -19.96
CA MET A 222 14.00 -32.13 -19.87
C MET A 222 14.60 -32.75 -21.14
N GLU A 223 14.20 -32.26 -22.31
CA GLU A 223 14.75 -32.70 -23.60
C GLU A 223 16.26 -32.46 -23.71
N LYS A 224 16.76 -31.32 -23.23
CA LYS A 224 18.21 -31.02 -23.25
C LYS A 224 19.04 -32.07 -22.49
N TYR A 225 18.52 -32.59 -21.39
CA TYR A 225 19.18 -33.61 -20.58
C TYR A 225 18.72 -35.04 -20.92
N LYS A 226 17.95 -35.22 -22.00
CA LYS A 226 17.40 -36.52 -22.46
C LYS A 226 16.65 -37.28 -21.36
N ILE A 227 15.86 -36.54 -20.57
CA ILE A 227 15.07 -37.10 -19.48
C ILE A 227 13.71 -37.52 -20.03
N GLU A 228 13.38 -38.80 -19.94
CA GLU A 228 12.05 -39.30 -20.31
C GLU A 228 11.02 -39.04 -19.20
N THR A 229 9.82 -38.68 -19.61
CA THR A 229 8.67 -38.53 -18.70
C THR A 229 8.27 -39.90 -18.16
N SER A 230 8.61 -40.19 -16.90
CA SER A 230 8.25 -41.44 -16.22
C SER A 230 7.27 -41.21 -15.06
N SER A 231 6.55 -42.26 -14.64
CA SER A 231 5.67 -42.19 -13.47
C SER A 231 6.45 -41.92 -12.17
N GLU A 232 7.72 -42.29 -12.12
CA GLU A 232 8.64 -41.97 -11.02
C GLU A 232 9.02 -40.49 -10.99
N LEU A 233 9.23 -39.87 -12.16
CA LEU A 233 9.50 -38.43 -12.26
C LEU A 233 8.31 -37.60 -11.79
N ALA A 234 7.08 -38.02 -12.12
CA ALA A 234 5.87 -37.39 -11.61
C ALA A 234 5.73 -37.49 -10.08
N LYS A 235 6.12 -38.63 -9.46
CA LYS A 235 6.15 -38.79 -8.00
C LYS A 235 7.18 -37.85 -7.36
N LYS A 236 8.41 -37.81 -7.90
CA LYS A 236 9.47 -36.93 -7.41
C LYS A 236 9.13 -35.44 -7.56
N LEU A 237 8.47 -35.04 -8.65
CA LEU A 237 7.96 -33.68 -8.83
C LEU A 237 6.98 -33.29 -7.71
N LYS A 238 6.14 -34.22 -7.29
CA LYS A 238 5.19 -34.01 -6.18
C LYS A 238 5.88 -33.90 -4.83
N GLU A 239 6.96 -34.65 -4.61
CA GLU A 239 7.79 -34.53 -3.40
C GLU A 239 8.50 -33.16 -3.36
N VAL A 240 9.11 -32.76 -4.47
CA VAL A 240 9.80 -31.46 -4.61
C VAL A 240 8.79 -30.30 -4.51
N SER A 241 7.55 -30.46 -4.98
CA SER A 241 6.53 -29.42 -4.81
C SER A 241 6.25 -29.16 -3.33
N ILE A 242 6.13 -30.22 -2.53
CA ILE A 242 5.90 -30.13 -1.08
C ILE A 242 7.13 -29.51 -0.39
N GLU A 243 8.34 -29.92 -0.76
CA GLU A 243 9.59 -29.38 -0.20
C GLU A 243 9.73 -27.86 -0.47
N LEU A 244 9.30 -27.40 -1.64
CA LEU A 244 9.30 -25.98 -2.02
C LEU A 244 8.13 -25.18 -1.43
N GLY A 245 7.27 -25.82 -0.63
CA GLY A 245 6.12 -25.19 0.02
C GLY A 245 4.90 -24.98 -0.88
N PHE A 246 4.80 -25.69 -2.00
CA PHE A 246 3.64 -25.67 -2.88
C PHE A 246 2.68 -26.82 -2.58
N THR A 247 1.38 -26.53 -2.60
CA THR A 247 0.32 -27.53 -2.37
C THR A 247 -0.09 -28.27 -3.63
N GLU A 248 0.05 -27.65 -4.80
CA GLU A 248 -0.36 -28.19 -6.09
C GLU A 248 0.86 -28.31 -7.01
N LEU A 249 0.95 -29.42 -7.76
CA LEU A 249 2.03 -29.63 -8.73
C LEU A 249 2.00 -28.56 -9.84
N GLU A 250 0.80 -28.10 -10.22
CA GLU A 250 0.61 -27.00 -11.18
C GLU A 250 1.23 -25.68 -10.71
N SER A 251 1.36 -25.46 -9.39
CA SER A 251 2.03 -24.27 -8.87
C SER A 251 3.51 -24.23 -9.23
N ILE A 252 4.18 -25.37 -9.42
CA ILE A 252 5.56 -25.38 -9.93
C ILE A 252 5.58 -24.76 -11.32
N PHE A 253 4.76 -25.28 -12.24
CA PHE A 253 4.71 -24.80 -13.62
C PHE A 253 4.27 -23.34 -13.69
N GLU A 254 3.29 -22.93 -12.90
CA GLU A 254 2.88 -21.53 -12.78
C GLU A 254 4.07 -20.62 -12.41
N ASN A 255 4.87 -21.02 -11.42
CA ASN A 255 6.02 -20.23 -10.97
C ASN A 255 7.20 -20.28 -11.96
N ILE A 256 7.33 -21.34 -12.76
CA ILE A 256 8.27 -21.41 -13.89
C ILE A 256 7.82 -20.44 -14.99
N GLY A 257 6.57 -20.49 -15.43
CA GLY A 257 6.03 -19.62 -16.48
C GLY A 257 6.03 -18.15 -16.09
N TYR A 258 5.85 -17.84 -14.79
CA TYR A 258 6.00 -16.49 -14.25
C TYR A 258 7.47 -16.04 -14.11
N GLY A 259 8.43 -16.97 -14.14
CA GLY A 259 9.87 -16.69 -13.99
C GLY A 259 10.36 -16.55 -12.55
N LYS A 260 9.58 -16.99 -11.55
CA LYS A 260 10.04 -17.05 -10.14
C LYS A 260 10.98 -18.24 -9.93
N LEU A 261 10.76 -19.34 -10.63
CA LEU A 261 11.59 -20.53 -10.63
C LEU A 261 12.15 -20.78 -12.03
N THR A 262 13.37 -21.28 -12.09
CA THR A 262 13.92 -21.79 -13.35
C THR A 262 13.64 -23.29 -13.48
N PRO A 263 13.41 -23.81 -14.70
CA PRO A 263 13.28 -25.25 -14.93
C PRO A 263 14.46 -26.05 -14.35
N TYR A 264 15.68 -25.51 -14.49
CA TYR A 264 16.91 -26.10 -13.96
C TYR A 264 16.86 -26.31 -12.43
N GLN A 265 16.45 -25.30 -11.67
CA GLN A 265 16.35 -25.40 -10.20
C GLN A 265 15.43 -26.53 -9.74
N VAL A 266 14.38 -26.81 -10.51
CA VAL A 266 13.43 -27.90 -10.22
C VAL A 266 14.04 -29.23 -10.63
N LEU A 267 14.64 -29.33 -11.82
CA LEU A 267 15.29 -30.56 -12.31
C LEU A 267 16.47 -30.99 -11.44
N SER A 268 17.29 -30.05 -10.96
CA SER A 268 18.45 -30.32 -10.10
C SER A 268 18.10 -30.93 -8.75
N LYS A 269 16.83 -30.83 -8.32
CA LYS A 269 16.33 -31.46 -7.10
C LYS A 269 15.76 -32.87 -7.33
N ILE A 270 15.39 -33.19 -8.57
CA ILE A 270 14.73 -34.44 -8.93
C ILE A 270 15.75 -35.51 -9.35
N ILE A 271 16.86 -35.07 -9.96
CA ILE A 271 17.82 -35.93 -10.64
C ILE A 271 19.20 -35.76 -9.99
N PRO A 272 19.95 -36.87 -9.78
CA PRO A 272 21.34 -36.80 -9.34
C PRO A 272 22.18 -35.93 -10.28
N GLN A 273 23.07 -35.09 -9.73
CA GLN A 273 23.88 -34.14 -10.52
C GLN A 273 24.67 -34.81 -11.66
N ASP A 274 25.00 -36.10 -11.54
CA ASP A 274 25.72 -36.88 -12.54
C ASP A 274 25.00 -36.98 -13.91
N LYS A 275 23.66 -36.90 -13.92
CA LYS A 275 22.85 -36.88 -15.16
C LYS A 275 22.57 -35.47 -15.68
N ILE A 276 22.96 -34.44 -14.94
CA ILE A 276 22.83 -33.01 -15.30
C ILE A 276 24.22 -32.47 -15.64
N SER A 277 24.93 -33.19 -16.51
CA SER A 277 26.21 -32.70 -17.04
C SER A 277 25.91 -31.77 -18.22
N PRO A 278 26.48 -30.55 -18.27
CA PRO A 278 26.37 -29.72 -19.45
C PRO A 278 26.99 -30.48 -20.62
N ILE A 279 26.25 -30.60 -21.72
CA ILE A 279 26.81 -31.06 -22.98
C ILE A 279 27.79 -29.97 -23.41
N ILE A 280 29.07 -30.15 -23.09
CA ILE A 280 30.15 -29.32 -23.62
C ILE A 280 30.27 -29.71 -25.10
N PRO A 281 30.14 -28.78 -26.05
CA PRO A 281 30.32 -29.07 -27.48
C PRO A 281 31.75 -29.49 -27.80
#